data_AF-A0A2A5E481-F1
#
_entry.id   AF-A0A2A5E481-F1
#
_cell.length_a   1.000
_cell.length_b   1.000
_cell.length_c   1.000
_cell.angle_alpha   90.00
_cell.angle_beta   90.00
_cell.angle_gamma   90.00
#
_symmetry.space_group_name_H-M   'P 1'
#
loop_
_entity.id
_entity.type
_entity.pdbx_description
1 polymer ?
#
loop_
_entity_poly.entity_id
_entity_poly.type
_entity_poly.pdbx_seq_one_letter_code
_entity_poly.pdbx_strand_id
1 'polypeptide(L)'
;MSENEDKIKDLEKILNVTQEMSAESNLDSLLTLIMERMKDIIKCDRCTIFILDVEKNELWSKLSTKLEIKEIRIPKTKGIAGEVACSRKPVNIKDAYEDDRFDQEIDKKTGYRTHSILCVPLFNIEKNVVGVIQLLNKLDGNPFTFYDEFILKTFSSQAGVIIERADLYESNLEKEKLSHELELAGNIQKRLLPERSESVNGLEVTGWNISCDDTGGDYFDFFHLEDESTIIAVGDVSGHGISAALVMLEARALFKAFTLNFKNIEDVLNKMNHILQYDLDAEKFMTFFMGHFSKDRTKFVYSSAGHDGPIWFHSKTQKITILDSTSTVLGFMDGVTFPETEVYNTEIGDIFLFCTDGVFEAMNSKNEQYGKDRLVDLIVKWQLSDTSTISDIVKEDLKLFCGNVVARDDITLVLVRIV
;
A
#
# COMPACT_ATOMS: atom_id res chain seq x y z
N MET A 1 -14.77 60.03 -11.43
CA MET A 1 -14.67 59.56 -10.02
C MET A 1 -15.31 58.19 -9.84
N SER A 2 -16.51 57.92 -10.39
CA SER A 2 -17.20 56.62 -10.18
C SER A 2 -16.45 55.37 -10.70
N GLU A 3 -15.79 55.45 -11.87
CA GLU A 3 -15.17 54.25 -12.47
C GLU A 3 -13.94 53.72 -11.68
N ASN A 4 -13.22 54.59 -10.96
CA ASN A 4 -12.12 54.16 -10.10
C ASN A 4 -12.62 53.64 -8.74
N GLU A 5 -13.74 54.16 -8.24
CA GLU A 5 -14.39 53.66 -7.02
C GLU A 5 -14.96 52.26 -7.23
N ASP A 6 -15.57 51.99 -8.38
CA ASP A 6 -16.06 50.65 -8.74
C ASP A 6 -14.91 49.63 -8.85
N LYS A 7 -13.77 50.03 -9.44
CA LYS A 7 -12.57 49.18 -9.54
C LYS A 7 -11.97 48.84 -8.18
N ILE A 8 -11.95 49.79 -7.25
CA ILE A 8 -11.48 49.56 -5.87
C ILE A 8 -12.41 48.59 -5.14
N LYS A 9 -13.73 48.77 -5.29
CA LYS A 9 -14.74 47.92 -4.67
C LYS A 9 -14.66 46.46 -5.15
N ASP A 10 -14.35 46.24 -6.43
CA ASP A 10 -14.18 44.88 -6.95
C ASP A 10 -12.88 44.22 -6.46
N LEU A 11 -11.80 44.99 -6.27
CA LEU A 11 -10.57 44.49 -5.62
C LEU A 11 -10.79 44.14 -4.14
N GLU A 12 -11.56 44.94 -3.41
CA GLU A 12 -11.94 44.63 -2.02
C GLU A 12 -12.76 43.34 -1.91
N LYS A 13 -13.70 43.12 -2.84
CA LYS A 13 -14.44 41.84 -2.91
C LYS A 13 -13.50 40.66 -3.16
N ILE A 14 -12.55 40.78 -4.08
CA ILE A 14 -11.57 39.71 -4.36
C ILE A 14 -10.77 39.38 -3.09
N LEU A 15 -10.33 40.39 -2.35
CA LEU A 15 -9.58 40.19 -1.11
C LEU A 15 -10.42 39.45 -0.06
N ASN A 16 -11.67 39.85 0.14
CA ASN A 16 -12.58 39.19 1.09
C ASN A 16 -12.83 37.73 0.70
N VAL A 17 -13.09 37.46 -0.58
CA VAL A 17 -13.30 36.10 -1.08
C VAL A 17 -12.05 35.25 -0.90
N THR A 18 -10.86 35.81 -1.12
CA THR A 18 -9.59 35.10 -0.88
C THR A 18 -9.43 34.70 0.59
N GLN A 19 -9.82 35.57 1.53
CA GLN A 19 -9.80 35.26 2.96
C GLN A 19 -10.79 34.15 3.32
N GLU A 20 -12.01 34.19 2.78
CA GLU A 20 -13.01 33.14 2.95
C GLU A 20 -12.51 31.79 2.41
N MET A 21 -11.96 31.78 1.19
CA MET A 21 -11.36 30.60 0.56
C MET A 21 -10.21 30.00 1.38
N SER A 22 -9.40 30.86 2.01
CA SER A 22 -8.23 30.41 2.77
C SER A 22 -8.59 29.65 4.04
N ALA A 23 -9.81 29.85 4.56
CA ALA A 23 -10.32 29.18 5.75
C ALA A 23 -11.02 27.84 5.44
N GLU A 24 -11.37 27.60 4.18
CA GLU A 24 -12.01 26.35 3.75
C GLU A 24 -10.96 25.26 3.51
N SER A 25 -11.18 24.08 4.07
CA SER A 25 -10.29 22.92 3.94
C SER A 25 -10.87 21.82 3.06
N ASN A 26 -12.18 21.81 2.84
CA ASN A 26 -12.82 20.86 1.95
C ASN A 26 -12.80 21.37 0.50
N LEU A 27 -12.26 20.57 -0.42
CA LEU A 27 -12.11 20.95 -1.82
C LEU A 27 -13.47 21.27 -2.48
N ASP A 28 -14.50 20.46 -2.23
CA ASP A 28 -15.82 20.64 -2.85
C ASP A 28 -16.50 21.95 -2.40
N SER A 29 -16.46 22.25 -1.10
CA SER A 29 -16.94 23.50 -0.54
C SER A 29 -16.18 24.69 -1.09
N LEU A 30 -14.85 24.57 -1.20
CA LEU A 30 -13.98 25.60 -1.75
C LEU A 30 -14.31 25.89 -3.23
N LEU A 31 -14.44 24.85 -4.06
CA LEU A 31 -14.77 25.01 -5.48
C LEU A 31 -16.14 25.69 -5.65
N THR A 32 -17.13 25.28 -4.86
CA THR A 32 -18.48 25.87 -4.89
C THR A 32 -18.44 27.35 -4.51
N LEU A 33 -17.76 27.69 -3.42
CA LEU A 33 -17.57 29.06 -2.98
C LEU A 33 -16.91 29.91 -4.07
N ILE A 34 -15.83 29.43 -4.67
CA ILE A 34 -15.13 30.14 -5.75
C ILE A 34 -16.08 30.38 -6.94
N MET A 35 -16.81 29.35 -7.36
CA MET A 35 -17.70 29.46 -8.52
C MET A 35 -18.81 30.48 -8.31
N GLU A 36 -19.47 30.45 -7.14
CA GLU A 36 -20.54 31.40 -6.79
C GLU A 36 -20.01 32.84 -6.71
N ARG A 37 -18.88 33.04 -6.02
CA ARG A 37 -18.28 34.37 -5.86
C ARG A 37 -17.82 34.96 -7.18
N MET A 38 -17.20 34.16 -8.05
CA MET A 38 -16.76 34.64 -9.36
C MET A 38 -17.93 34.97 -10.28
N LYS A 39 -19.03 34.22 -10.18
CA LYS A 39 -20.27 34.52 -10.90
C LYS A 39 -20.83 35.89 -10.51
N ASP A 40 -20.79 36.23 -9.21
CA ASP A 40 -21.27 37.52 -8.70
C ASP A 40 -20.36 38.70 -9.06
N ILE A 41 -19.03 38.51 -9.00
CA ILE A 41 -18.05 39.56 -9.29
C ILE A 41 -18.07 39.92 -10.78
N ILE A 42 -17.98 38.93 -11.68
CA ILE A 42 -17.87 39.16 -13.13
C ILE A 42 -19.26 39.27 -13.79
N LYS A 43 -20.34 38.88 -13.08
CA LYS A 43 -21.72 38.86 -13.59
C LYS A 43 -21.83 38.02 -14.85
N CYS A 44 -21.49 36.73 -14.73
CA CYS A 44 -21.64 35.74 -15.80
C CYS A 44 -22.78 34.75 -15.51
N ASP A 45 -23.19 34.00 -16.52
CA ASP A 45 -24.28 33.03 -16.39
C ASP A 45 -23.78 31.72 -15.77
N ARG A 46 -22.61 31.22 -16.19
CA ARG A 46 -22.01 30.00 -15.61
C ARG A 46 -20.54 30.22 -15.29
N CYS A 47 -20.11 29.63 -14.19
CA CYS A 47 -18.72 29.50 -13.78
C CYS A 47 -18.45 28.00 -13.55
N THR A 48 -17.34 27.50 -14.06
CA THR A 48 -16.93 26.11 -13.88
C THR A 48 -15.44 26.07 -13.65
N ILE A 49 -15.02 25.35 -12.61
CA ILE A 49 -13.61 25.10 -12.32
C ILE A 49 -13.32 23.65 -12.69
N PHE A 50 -12.32 23.45 -13.54
CA PHE A 50 -11.79 22.13 -13.86
C PHE A 50 -10.45 21.94 -13.17
N ILE A 51 -10.29 20.86 -12.43
CA ILE A 51 -9.04 20.44 -11.80
C ILE A 51 -8.31 19.48 -12.73
N LEU A 52 -7.00 19.63 -12.82
CA LEU A 52 -6.15 18.78 -13.64
C LEU A 52 -5.75 17.52 -12.86
N ASP A 53 -6.21 16.37 -13.33
CA ASP A 53 -5.71 15.06 -12.91
C ASP A 53 -4.48 14.73 -13.78
N VAL A 54 -3.30 14.85 -13.18
CA VAL A 54 -2.01 14.66 -13.87
C VAL A 54 -1.80 13.20 -14.25
N GLU A 55 -2.27 12.26 -13.42
CA GLU A 55 -2.07 10.82 -13.63
C GLU A 55 -2.91 10.31 -14.80
N LYS A 56 -4.18 10.72 -14.86
CA LYS A 56 -5.11 10.32 -15.93
C LYS A 56 -5.03 11.22 -17.17
N ASN A 57 -4.34 12.36 -17.07
CA ASN A 57 -4.25 13.38 -18.11
C ASN A 57 -5.64 13.92 -18.51
N GLU A 58 -6.49 14.14 -17.50
CA GLU A 58 -7.89 14.57 -17.63
C GLU A 58 -8.14 15.86 -16.84
N LEU A 59 -9.15 16.61 -17.27
CA LEU A 59 -9.72 17.71 -16.52
C LEU A 59 -11.06 17.26 -15.95
N TRP A 60 -11.24 17.39 -14.64
CA TRP A 60 -12.48 17.02 -13.96
C TRP A 60 -13.11 18.19 -13.23
N SER A 61 -14.44 18.21 -13.13
CA SER A 61 -15.19 19.23 -12.41
C SER A 61 -16.44 18.62 -11.78
N LYS A 62 -16.75 19.00 -10.54
CA LYS A 62 -18.02 18.70 -9.91
C LYS A 62 -18.98 19.87 -10.14
N LEU A 63 -20.01 19.65 -10.96
CA LEU A 63 -21.11 20.59 -11.09
C LEU A 63 -22.21 20.24 -10.09
N SER A 64 -22.51 21.17 -9.19
CA SER A 64 -23.73 21.11 -8.39
C SER A 64 -24.89 21.71 -9.20
N THR A 65 -25.84 20.87 -9.60
CA THR A 65 -27.16 21.34 -10.05
C THR A 65 -28.16 21.16 -8.91
N LYS A 66 -29.25 21.94 -8.88
CA LYS A 66 -30.26 21.99 -7.80
C LYS A 66 -30.84 20.62 -7.34
N LEU A 67 -30.54 19.51 -8.03
CA LEU A 67 -31.04 18.17 -7.73
C LEU A 67 -29.97 17.06 -7.77
N GLU A 68 -28.79 17.26 -8.38
CA GLU A 68 -27.71 16.25 -8.45
C GLU A 68 -26.31 16.88 -8.57
N ILE A 69 -25.32 16.26 -7.92
CA ILE A 69 -23.89 16.51 -8.15
C ILE A 69 -23.45 15.59 -9.29
N LYS A 70 -23.01 16.16 -10.41
CA LYS A 70 -22.49 15.38 -11.54
C LYS A 70 -21.03 15.73 -11.78
N GLU A 71 -20.18 14.71 -11.75
CA GLU A 71 -18.78 14.83 -12.13
C GLU A 71 -18.66 14.80 -13.66
N ILE A 72 -17.99 15.81 -14.21
CA ILE A 72 -17.65 15.91 -15.63
C ILE A 72 -16.16 15.65 -15.75
N ARG A 73 -15.79 14.70 -16.60
CA ARG A 73 -14.39 14.45 -17.00
C ARG A 73 -14.23 14.67 -18.49
N ILE A 74 -13.20 15.42 -18.87
CA ILE A 74 -12.82 15.64 -20.26
C ILE A 74 -11.32 15.43 -20.42
N PRO A 75 -10.84 14.88 -21.56
CA PRO A 75 -9.41 14.81 -21.84
C PRO A 75 -8.78 16.20 -21.82
N LYS A 76 -7.54 16.32 -21.29
CA LYS A 76 -6.80 17.60 -21.25
C LYS A 76 -6.59 18.23 -22.63
N THR A 77 -6.66 17.46 -23.70
CA THR A 77 -6.48 17.93 -25.08
C THR A 77 -7.77 18.44 -25.74
N LYS A 78 -8.93 18.34 -25.07
CA LYS A 78 -10.23 18.63 -25.67
C LYS A 78 -10.83 19.94 -25.13
N GLY A 79 -11.41 20.72 -26.03
CA GLY A 79 -12.18 21.92 -25.70
C GLY A 79 -11.32 23.11 -25.28
N ILE A 80 -11.99 24.22 -24.95
CA ILE A 80 -11.34 25.47 -24.54
C ILE A 80 -10.59 25.32 -23.22
N ALA A 81 -11.18 24.60 -22.25
CA ALA A 81 -10.54 24.29 -20.98
C ALA A 81 -9.22 23.52 -21.17
N GLY A 82 -9.21 22.53 -22.06
CA GLY A 82 -8.01 21.77 -22.40
C GLY A 82 -6.93 22.60 -23.09
N GLU A 83 -7.33 23.45 -24.05
CA GLU A 83 -6.42 24.38 -24.72
C GLU A 83 -5.75 25.33 -23.71
N VAL A 84 -6.49 25.87 -22.75
CA VAL A 84 -5.93 26.73 -21.69
C VAL A 84 -4.98 25.95 -20.78
N ALA A 85 -5.34 24.72 -20.41
CA ALA A 85 -4.50 23.85 -19.60
C ALA A 85 -3.17 23.49 -20.29
N CYS A 86 -3.18 23.31 -21.62
CA CYS A 86 -2.00 23.01 -22.42
C CYS A 86 -1.16 24.25 -22.76
N SER A 87 -1.81 25.32 -23.23
CA SER A 87 -1.14 26.56 -23.65
C SER A 87 -0.64 27.41 -22.49
N ARG A 88 -1.20 27.21 -21.27
CA ARG A 88 -0.95 28.00 -20.06
C ARG A 88 -1.29 29.48 -20.24
N LYS A 89 -2.15 29.80 -21.22
CA LYS A 89 -2.54 31.16 -21.58
C LYS A 89 -4.05 31.34 -21.45
N PRO A 90 -4.51 32.53 -21.04
CA PRO A 90 -5.92 32.87 -21.04
C PRO A 90 -6.49 32.80 -22.47
N VAL A 91 -7.76 32.41 -22.57
CA VAL A 91 -8.52 32.42 -23.82
C VAL A 91 -9.82 33.20 -23.57
N ASN A 92 -10.04 34.24 -24.37
CA ASN A 92 -11.24 35.08 -24.32
C ASN A 92 -11.90 35.08 -25.71
N ILE A 93 -13.03 34.37 -25.83
CA ILE A 93 -13.76 34.14 -27.06
C ILE A 93 -15.04 34.96 -27.03
N LYS A 94 -15.25 35.75 -28.09
CA LYS A 94 -16.41 36.62 -28.24
C LYS A 94 -17.65 35.89 -28.78
N ASP A 95 -17.44 34.93 -29.68
CA ASP A 95 -18.45 34.01 -30.18
C ASP A 95 -17.92 32.57 -30.17
N ALA A 96 -18.49 31.72 -29.32
CA ALA A 96 -18.07 30.34 -29.16
C ALA A 96 -18.32 29.49 -30.41
N TYR A 97 -19.34 29.80 -31.22
CA TYR A 97 -19.65 29.03 -32.43
C TYR A 97 -18.74 29.37 -33.61
N GLU A 98 -17.97 30.45 -33.52
CA GLU A 98 -16.93 30.82 -34.50
C GLU A 98 -15.55 30.24 -34.16
N ASP A 99 -15.38 29.60 -33.00
CA ASP A 99 -14.10 29.00 -32.58
C ASP A 99 -14.11 27.47 -32.80
N ASP A 100 -13.24 26.98 -33.69
CA ASP A 100 -13.13 25.55 -34.03
C ASP A 100 -12.81 24.63 -32.83
N ARG A 101 -12.27 25.19 -31.74
CA ARG A 101 -11.93 24.44 -30.53
C ARG A 101 -13.14 24.24 -29.60
N PHE A 102 -14.26 24.91 -29.85
CA PHE A 102 -15.45 24.80 -29.02
C PHE A 102 -16.26 23.53 -29.35
N ASP A 103 -16.50 22.70 -28.34
CA ASP A 103 -17.30 21.48 -28.47
C ASP A 103 -18.80 21.77 -28.30
N GLN A 104 -19.52 21.85 -29.43
CA GLN A 104 -20.96 22.14 -29.48
C GLN A 104 -21.85 20.97 -29.01
N GLU A 105 -21.30 19.77 -28.78
CA GLU A 105 -22.09 18.59 -28.38
C GLU A 105 -22.85 18.82 -27.07
N ILE A 106 -22.23 19.54 -26.12
CA ILE A 106 -22.82 19.79 -24.80
C ILE A 106 -23.98 20.79 -24.91
N ASP A 107 -23.83 21.85 -25.70
CA ASP A 107 -24.89 22.82 -25.99
C ASP A 107 -26.09 22.13 -26.64
N LYS A 108 -25.85 21.29 -27.66
CA LYS A 108 -26.90 20.52 -28.36
C LYS A 108 -27.67 19.59 -27.43
N LYS A 109 -26.99 18.95 -26.46
CA LYS A 109 -27.61 18.02 -25.50
C LYS A 109 -28.39 18.74 -24.39
N THR A 110 -27.92 19.90 -23.97
CA THR A 110 -28.50 20.64 -22.83
C THR A 110 -29.51 21.71 -23.23
N GLY A 111 -29.56 22.07 -24.51
CA GLY A 111 -30.35 23.20 -25.01
C GLY A 111 -29.79 24.57 -24.58
N TYR A 112 -28.60 24.59 -23.95
CA TYR A 112 -27.89 25.80 -23.58
C TYR A 112 -27.17 26.38 -24.81
N ARG A 113 -27.12 27.71 -24.92
CA ARG A 113 -26.35 28.40 -25.97
C ARG A 113 -25.20 29.17 -25.36
N THR A 114 -23.99 28.72 -25.64
CA THR A 114 -22.76 29.41 -25.28
C THR A 114 -22.45 30.47 -26.35
N HIS A 115 -22.36 31.73 -25.93
CA HIS A 115 -22.05 32.89 -26.77
C HIS A 115 -20.62 33.35 -26.52
N SER A 116 -20.27 33.70 -25.28
CA SER A 116 -18.92 34.17 -24.94
C SER A 116 -18.27 33.27 -23.90
N ILE A 117 -16.95 33.05 -24.02
CA ILE A 117 -16.17 32.21 -23.11
C ILE A 117 -14.96 33.00 -22.62
N LEU A 118 -14.75 33.04 -21.32
CA LEU A 118 -13.50 33.50 -20.73
C LEU A 118 -12.91 32.37 -19.88
N CYS A 119 -11.76 31.87 -20.28
CA CYS A 119 -11.10 30.76 -19.61
C CYS A 119 -9.66 31.13 -19.25
N VAL A 120 -9.26 30.91 -18.00
CA VAL A 120 -7.89 31.20 -17.55
C VAL A 120 -7.32 30.05 -16.72
N PRO A 121 -5.99 29.85 -16.77
CA PRO A 121 -5.34 28.81 -16.00
C PRO A 121 -5.24 29.19 -14.51
N LEU A 122 -5.38 28.18 -13.67
CA LEU A 122 -5.07 28.21 -12.23
C LEU A 122 -3.66 27.70 -12.04
N PHE A 123 -2.82 28.48 -11.35
CA PHE A 123 -1.42 28.14 -11.13
C PHE A 123 -1.14 27.86 -9.66
N ASN A 124 -0.25 26.92 -9.40
CA ASN A 124 0.36 26.76 -8.08
C ASN A 124 1.56 27.71 -7.88
N ILE A 125 2.21 27.59 -6.72
CA ILE A 125 3.41 28.37 -6.35
C ILE A 125 4.57 28.14 -7.33
N GLU A 126 4.69 26.91 -7.87
CA GLU A 126 5.69 26.54 -8.87
C GLU A 126 5.34 26.98 -10.30
N LYS A 127 4.19 27.66 -10.47
CA LYS A 127 3.61 28.08 -11.76
C LYS A 127 3.15 26.91 -12.65
N ASN A 128 3.01 25.71 -12.11
CA ASN A 128 2.37 24.58 -12.80
C ASN A 128 0.86 24.80 -12.84
N VAL A 129 0.20 24.34 -13.91
CA VAL A 129 -1.25 24.44 -14.05
C VAL A 129 -1.88 23.35 -13.22
N VAL A 130 -2.67 23.72 -12.22
CA VAL A 130 -3.43 22.79 -11.37
C VAL A 130 -4.88 22.65 -11.81
N GLY A 131 -5.34 23.56 -12.66
CA GLY A 131 -6.68 23.56 -13.20
C GLY A 131 -6.95 24.77 -14.09
N VAL A 132 -8.20 24.94 -14.49
CA VAL A 132 -8.65 26.07 -15.27
C VAL A 132 -10.01 26.54 -14.76
N ILE A 133 -10.25 27.85 -14.76
CA ILE A 133 -11.56 28.43 -14.48
C ILE A 133 -12.16 28.93 -15.79
N GLN A 134 -13.41 28.58 -16.04
CA GLN A 134 -14.15 28.90 -17.26
C GLN A 134 -15.44 29.63 -16.90
N LEU A 135 -15.63 30.80 -17.48
CA LEU A 135 -16.85 31.60 -17.40
C LEU A 135 -17.56 31.59 -18.74
N LEU A 136 -18.88 31.41 -18.71
CA LEU A 136 -19.74 31.43 -19.88
C LEU A 136 -20.76 32.55 -19.77
N ASN A 137 -20.96 33.25 -20.89
CA ASN A 137 -21.97 34.27 -21.14
C ASN A 137 -22.02 35.38 -20.07
N LYS A 138 -21.59 36.58 -20.43
CA LYS A 138 -21.79 37.75 -19.55
C LYS A 138 -23.28 38.10 -19.47
N LEU A 139 -23.76 38.46 -18.28
CA LEU A 139 -25.19 38.73 -18.04
C LEU A 139 -25.71 40.01 -18.74
N ASP A 140 -24.81 40.91 -19.14
CA ASP A 140 -25.14 42.11 -19.91
C ASP A 140 -25.27 41.86 -21.42
N GLY A 141 -25.04 40.61 -21.87
CA GLY A 141 -25.12 40.20 -23.27
C GLY A 141 -23.90 40.56 -24.12
N ASN A 142 -22.89 41.24 -23.57
CA ASN A 142 -21.66 41.60 -24.28
C ASN A 142 -20.54 40.55 -24.06
N PRO A 143 -19.54 40.49 -24.94
CA PRO A 143 -18.35 39.68 -24.69
C PRO A 143 -17.55 40.14 -23.46
N PHE A 144 -16.76 39.23 -22.87
CA PHE A 144 -15.89 39.55 -21.75
C PHE A 144 -14.81 40.57 -22.15
N THR A 145 -14.63 41.59 -21.31
CA THR A 145 -13.68 42.69 -21.51
C THR A 145 -12.28 42.32 -21.01
N PHE A 146 -11.27 43.13 -21.37
CA PHE A 146 -9.93 43.01 -20.79
C PHE A 146 -9.90 43.23 -19.28
N TYR A 147 -10.85 44.00 -18.74
CA TYR A 147 -10.97 44.19 -17.30
C TYR A 147 -11.50 42.94 -16.59
N ASP A 148 -12.48 42.25 -17.19
CA ASP A 148 -12.99 40.96 -16.70
C ASP A 148 -11.87 39.91 -16.68
N GLU A 149 -11.07 39.85 -17.76
CA GLU A 149 -9.90 38.96 -17.84
C GLU A 149 -8.85 39.31 -16.78
N PHE A 150 -8.59 40.59 -16.53
CA PHE A 150 -7.65 41.03 -15.50
C PHE A 150 -8.11 40.62 -14.09
N ILE A 151 -9.39 40.83 -13.76
CA ILE A 151 -9.98 40.39 -12.48
C ILE A 151 -9.81 38.88 -12.34
N LEU A 152 -10.24 38.12 -13.35
CA LEU A 152 -10.23 36.67 -13.29
C LEU A 152 -8.81 36.13 -13.14
N LYS A 153 -7.82 36.68 -13.86
CA LYS A 153 -6.40 36.31 -13.71
C LYS A 153 -5.87 36.57 -12.30
N THR A 154 -6.18 37.75 -11.76
CA THR A 154 -5.74 38.15 -10.42
C THR A 154 -6.26 37.18 -9.39
N PHE A 155 -7.55 36.86 -9.47
CA PHE A 155 -8.19 35.87 -8.60
C PHE A 155 -7.60 34.46 -8.80
N SER A 156 -7.43 34.03 -10.04
CA SER A 156 -6.94 32.70 -10.43
C SER A 156 -5.55 32.40 -9.89
N SER A 157 -4.70 33.43 -9.77
CA SER A 157 -3.37 33.29 -9.20
C SER A 157 -3.37 32.86 -7.72
N GLN A 158 -4.39 33.26 -6.95
CA GLN A 158 -4.53 32.89 -5.54
C GLN A 158 -5.38 31.62 -5.39
N ALA A 159 -6.44 31.50 -6.19
CA ALA A 159 -7.31 30.33 -6.18
C ALA A 159 -6.55 29.04 -6.51
N GLY A 160 -5.63 29.06 -7.48
CA GLY A 160 -4.84 27.87 -7.83
C GLY A 160 -4.02 27.32 -6.66
N VAL A 161 -3.36 28.20 -5.90
CA VAL A 161 -2.59 27.81 -4.70
C VAL A 161 -3.49 27.23 -3.61
N ILE A 162 -4.64 27.85 -3.36
CA ILE A 162 -5.55 27.40 -2.29
C ILE A 162 -6.22 26.07 -2.67
N ILE A 163 -6.59 25.90 -3.94
CA ILE A 163 -7.15 24.66 -4.48
C ILE A 163 -6.15 23.51 -4.37
N GLU A 164 -4.90 23.69 -4.80
CA GLU A 164 -3.87 22.65 -4.69
C GLU A 164 -3.63 22.26 -3.23
N ARG A 165 -3.60 23.24 -2.32
CA ARG A 165 -3.45 22.97 -0.89
C ARG A 165 -4.61 22.13 -0.34
N ALA A 166 -5.84 22.45 -0.71
CA ALA A 166 -7.03 21.71 -0.25
C ALA A 166 -7.02 20.27 -0.80
N ASP A 167 -6.70 20.10 -2.09
CA ASP A 167 -6.58 18.79 -2.74
C ASP A 167 -5.49 17.91 -2.09
N LEU A 168 -4.30 18.49 -1.87
CA LEU A 168 -3.20 17.80 -1.17
C LEU A 168 -3.57 17.44 0.27
N TYR A 169 -4.28 18.33 0.98
CA TYR A 169 -4.71 18.07 2.36
C TYR A 169 -5.70 16.91 2.43
N GLU A 170 -6.69 16.88 1.53
CA GLU A 170 -7.68 15.79 1.46
C GLU A 170 -7.00 14.45 1.11
N SER A 171 -6.11 14.44 0.12
CA SER A 171 -5.33 13.23 -0.24
C SER A 171 -4.45 12.73 0.90
N ASN A 172 -3.80 13.63 1.65
CA ASN A 172 -2.99 13.24 2.81
C ASN A 172 -3.86 12.67 3.94
N LEU A 173 -5.04 13.25 4.22
CA LEU A 173 -5.97 12.72 5.21
C LEU A 173 -6.46 11.31 4.84
N GLU A 174 -6.73 11.05 3.57
CA GLU A 174 -7.10 9.70 3.10
C GLU A 174 -5.95 8.70 3.29
N LYS A 175 -4.72 9.10 2.93
CA LYS A 175 -3.53 8.26 3.13
C LYS A 175 -3.26 7.97 4.61
N GLU A 176 -3.39 8.97 5.48
CA GLU A 176 -3.23 8.80 6.93
C GLU A 176 -4.27 7.84 7.50
N LYS A 177 -5.54 7.95 7.09
CA LYS A 177 -6.60 7.02 7.51
C LYS A 177 -6.29 5.59 7.07
N LEU A 178 -5.93 5.40 5.80
CA LEU A 178 -5.59 4.08 5.28
C LEU A 178 -4.39 3.49 6.02
N SER A 179 -3.31 4.25 6.19
CA SER A 179 -2.11 3.80 6.93
C SER A 179 -2.45 3.40 8.37
N HIS A 180 -3.33 4.15 9.05
CA HIS A 180 -3.79 3.77 10.37
C HIS A 180 -4.60 2.47 10.41
N GLU A 181 -5.48 2.24 9.43
CA GLU A 181 -6.21 0.97 9.30
C GLU A 181 -5.26 -0.22 9.05
N LEU A 182 -4.19 -0.02 8.27
CA LEU A 182 -3.16 -1.03 8.03
C LEU A 182 -2.33 -1.33 9.27
N GLU A 183 -1.93 -0.31 10.02
CA GLU A 183 -1.22 -0.48 11.29
C GLU A 183 -2.05 -1.32 12.28
N LEU A 184 -3.36 -1.07 12.36
CA LEU A 184 -4.28 -1.85 13.19
C LEU A 184 -4.35 -3.32 12.73
N ALA A 185 -4.44 -3.57 11.41
CA ALA A 185 -4.43 -4.93 10.86
C ALA A 185 -3.11 -5.66 11.16
N GLY A 186 -1.98 -4.98 11.01
CA GLY A 186 -0.65 -5.49 11.37
C GLY A 186 -0.53 -5.87 12.84
N ASN A 187 -1.07 -5.04 13.73
CA ASN A 187 -1.10 -5.32 15.17
C ASN A 187 -1.95 -6.55 15.52
N ILE A 188 -3.05 -6.79 14.80
CA ILE A 188 -3.85 -8.01 14.95
C ILE A 188 -3.02 -9.22 14.49
N GLN A 189 -2.38 -9.14 13.32
CA GLN A 189 -1.54 -10.20 12.77
C GLN A 189 -0.41 -10.61 13.72
N LYS A 190 0.31 -9.64 14.29
CA LYS A 190 1.38 -9.88 15.26
C LYS A 190 0.91 -10.62 16.51
N ARG A 191 -0.33 -10.39 16.95
CA ARG A 191 -0.93 -11.11 18.11
C ARG A 191 -1.37 -12.54 17.78
N LEU A 192 -1.49 -12.88 16.49
CA LEU A 192 -1.87 -14.21 16.04
C LEU A 192 -0.68 -15.17 15.94
N LEU A 193 0.54 -14.63 15.90
CA LEU A 193 1.79 -15.39 15.97
C LEU A 193 2.10 -15.77 17.44
N PRO A 194 2.81 -16.89 17.68
CA PRO A 194 3.14 -17.34 19.04
C PRO A 194 3.96 -16.34 19.85
N GLU A 195 3.95 -16.50 21.17
CA GLU A 195 4.87 -15.77 22.06
C GLU A 195 6.33 -16.15 21.79
N ARG A 196 7.23 -15.22 22.12
CA ARG A 196 8.62 -15.22 21.65
C ARG A 196 9.41 -16.48 21.98
N SER A 197 9.20 -17.08 23.15
CA SER A 197 9.99 -18.22 23.61
C SER A 197 9.19 -19.12 24.54
N GLU A 198 9.21 -20.42 24.30
CA GLU A 198 8.62 -21.43 25.17
C GLU A 198 9.57 -22.62 25.32
N SER A 199 9.70 -23.12 26.55
CA SER A 199 10.35 -24.40 26.82
C SER A 199 9.29 -25.46 27.02
N VAL A 200 9.22 -26.44 26.13
CA VAL A 200 8.14 -27.42 26.16
C VAL A 200 8.62 -28.81 25.76
N ASN A 201 8.26 -29.82 26.55
CA ASN A 201 8.55 -31.23 26.31
C ASN A 201 10.01 -31.59 25.98
N GLY A 202 10.98 -30.85 26.54
CA GLY A 202 12.40 -31.05 26.24
C GLY A 202 12.84 -30.39 24.93
N LEU A 203 12.08 -29.41 24.45
CA LEU A 203 12.47 -28.48 23.40
C LEU A 203 12.50 -27.07 23.96
N GLU A 204 13.54 -26.31 23.67
CA GLU A 204 13.52 -24.85 23.79
C GLU A 204 13.22 -24.27 22.42
N VAL A 205 12.12 -23.52 22.29
CA VAL A 205 11.69 -22.90 21.04
C VAL A 205 11.71 -21.39 21.21
N THR A 206 12.32 -20.67 20.28
CA THR A 206 12.27 -19.21 20.23
C THR A 206 11.99 -18.76 18.80
N GLY A 207 10.96 -17.95 18.61
CA GLY A 207 10.55 -17.44 17.30
C GLY A 207 10.31 -15.93 17.29
N TRP A 208 10.60 -15.30 16.15
CA TRP A 208 10.20 -13.92 15.90
C TRP A 208 10.02 -13.65 14.41
N ASN A 209 9.19 -12.65 14.11
CA ASN A 209 8.96 -12.12 12.78
C ASN A 209 9.18 -10.59 12.80
N ILE A 210 9.77 -10.06 11.72
CA ILE A 210 9.90 -8.62 11.44
C ILE A 210 9.31 -8.40 10.06
N SER A 211 8.11 -7.84 10.00
CA SER A 211 7.46 -7.47 8.73
C SER A 211 8.17 -6.27 8.09
N CYS A 212 8.29 -6.27 6.76
CA CYS A 212 8.85 -5.15 6.00
C CYS A 212 7.85 -3.99 5.83
N ASP A 213 6.56 -4.31 5.76
CA ASP A 213 5.43 -3.39 5.69
C ASP A 213 4.62 -3.36 7.01
N ASP A 214 3.52 -2.60 7.03
CA ASP A 214 2.56 -2.60 8.14
C ASP A 214 1.96 -4.00 8.40
N THR A 215 1.89 -4.85 7.37
CA THR A 215 1.41 -6.24 7.41
C THR A 215 2.40 -7.17 6.69
N GLY A 216 2.56 -8.40 7.17
CA GLY A 216 3.47 -9.38 6.56
C GLY A 216 2.80 -10.58 5.89
N GLY A 217 3.48 -11.21 4.93
CA GLY A 217 3.15 -12.52 4.35
C GLY A 217 3.70 -13.70 5.15
N ASP A 218 4.72 -13.46 5.98
CA ASP A 218 5.38 -14.48 6.78
C ASP A 218 4.49 -15.04 7.91
N TYR A 219 4.60 -16.35 8.12
CA TYR A 219 3.96 -17.10 9.19
C TYR A 219 4.96 -17.97 9.92
N PHE A 220 4.80 -18.05 11.24
CA PHE A 220 5.36 -19.15 12.01
C PHE A 220 4.43 -19.56 13.14
N ASP A 221 4.52 -20.81 13.53
CA ASP A 221 3.79 -21.35 14.67
C ASP A 221 4.50 -22.55 15.27
N PHE A 222 4.29 -22.77 16.56
CA PHE A 222 4.72 -23.97 17.23
C PHE A 222 3.76 -24.27 18.38
N PHE A 223 3.38 -25.54 18.53
CA PHE A 223 2.46 -25.98 19.58
C PHE A 223 2.52 -27.49 19.79
N HIS A 224 1.89 -27.93 20.87
CA HIS A 224 1.90 -29.31 21.32
C HIS A 224 0.61 -30.01 20.96
N LEU A 225 0.74 -31.28 20.59
CA LEU A 225 -0.38 -32.18 20.46
C LEU A 225 -0.66 -32.90 21.79
N GLU A 226 -1.83 -33.52 21.90
CA GLU A 226 -2.25 -34.28 23.09
C GLU A 226 -1.31 -35.46 23.41
N ASP A 227 -0.58 -35.97 22.42
CA ASP A 227 0.37 -37.07 22.55
C ASP A 227 1.78 -36.64 23.01
N GLU A 228 1.94 -35.37 23.42
CA GLU A 228 3.19 -34.71 23.81
C GLU A 228 4.20 -34.51 22.67
N SER A 229 3.83 -34.76 21.42
CA SER A 229 4.64 -34.35 20.27
C SER A 229 4.49 -32.85 19.98
N THR A 230 5.47 -32.28 19.26
CA THR A 230 5.52 -30.84 18.95
C THR A 230 5.48 -30.63 17.45
N ILE A 231 4.60 -29.74 17.00
CA ILE A 231 4.54 -29.26 15.62
C ILE A 231 5.26 -27.92 15.52
N ILE A 232 5.97 -27.72 14.42
CA ILE A 232 6.53 -26.43 14.00
C ILE A 232 6.05 -26.15 12.58
N ALA A 233 5.68 -24.91 12.32
CA ALA A 233 5.42 -24.43 10.98
C ALA A 233 6.12 -23.10 10.74
N VAL A 234 6.63 -22.92 9.53
CA VAL A 234 7.12 -21.65 9.00
C VAL A 234 6.64 -21.55 7.57
N GLY A 235 6.18 -20.40 7.14
CA GLY A 235 5.82 -20.20 5.75
C GLY A 235 5.89 -18.75 5.35
N ASP A 236 5.89 -18.53 4.05
CA ASP A 236 6.05 -17.22 3.43
C ASP A 236 5.17 -17.16 2.18
N VAL A 237 4.44 -16.06 2.03
CA VAL A 237 3.52 -15.83 0.92
C VAL A 237 4.20 -14.95 -0.11
N SER A 238 4.12 -15.32 -1.39
CA SER A 238 4.69 -14.53 -2.47
C SER A 238 4.18 -13.08 -2.48
N GLY A 239 5.13 -12.13 -2.42
CA GLY A 239 4.88 -10.68 -2.40
C GLY A 239 4.54 -10.16 -0.99
N HIS A 240 4.27 -8.86 -0.88
CA HIS A 240 4.12 -8.20 0.44
C HIS A 240 2.79 -7.43 0.57
N GLY A 241 2.60 -6.80 1.72
CA GLY A 241 1.44 -5.97 2.04
C GLY A 241 0.16 -6.79 2.31
N ILE A 242 -0.99 -6.13 2.15
CA ILE A 242 -2.31 -6.66 2.56
C ILE A 242 -2.65 -7.98 1.87
N SER A 243 -2.34 -8.08 0.57
CA SER A 243 -2.65 -9.27 -0.22
C SER A 243 -1.98 -10.52 0.36
N ALA A 244 -0.70 -10.42 0.72
CA ALA A 244 0.05 -11.52 1.32
C ALA A 244 -0.45 -11.83 2.74
N ALA A 245 -0.76 -10.79 3.51
CA ALA A 245 -1.28 -10.93 4.87
C ALA A 245 -2.62 -11.68 4.94
N LEU A 246 -3.52 -11.47 3.97
CA LEU A 246 -4.80 -12.19 3.92
C LEU A 246 -4.60 -13.68 3.64
N VAL A 247 -3.73 -14.02 2.71
CA VAL A 247 -3.36 -15.42 2.40
C VAL A 247 -2.72 -16.09 3.61
N MET A 248 -1.81 -15.39 4.29
CA MET A 248 -1.17 -15.87 5.52
C MET A 248 -2.22 -16.23 6.59
N LEU A 249 -3.21 -15.35 6.81
CA LEU A 249 -4.29 -15.59 7.77
C LEU A 249 -5.15 -16.80 7.41
N GLU A 250 -5.46 -16.97 6.13
CA GLU A 250 -6.21 -18.12 5.63
C GLU A 250 -5.41 -19.42 5.83
N ALA A 251 -4.15 -19.45 5.40
CA ALA A 251 -3.26 -20.60 5.58
C ALA A 251 -3.11 -20.97 7.06
N ARG A 252 -2.93 -19.97 7.95
CA ARG A 252 -2.93 -20.18 9.40
C ARG A 252 -4.22 -20.80 9.91
N ALA A 253 -5.37 -20.31 9.47
CA ALA A 253 -6.68 -20.83 9.90
C ALA A 253 -6.87 -22.28 9.46
N LEU A 254 -6.53 -22.60 8.21
CA LEU A 254 -6.57 -23.96 7.67
C LEU A 254 -5.61 -24.89 8.42
N PHE A 255 -4.39 -24.43 8.65
CA PHE A 255 -3.37 -25.18 9.38
C PHE A 255 -3.82 -25.51 10.80
N LYS A 256 -4.31 -24.53 11.57
CA LYS A 256 -4.86 -24.78 12.91
C LYS A 256 -6.06 -25.71 12.87
N ALA A 257 -6.95 -25.59 11.89
CA ALA A 257 -8.13 -26.44 11.78
C ALA A 257 -7.77 -27.91 11.48
N PHE A 258 -6.81 -28.15 10.59
CA PHE A 258 -6.42 -29.51 10.19
C PHE A 258 -5.49 -30.20 11.18
N THR A 259 -4.78 -29.44 12.02
CA THR A 259 -3.94 -29.98 13.09
C THR A 259 -4.73 -30.39 14.35
N LEU A 260 -5.98 -29.93 14.54
CA LEU A 260 -6.84 -30.40 15.64
C LEU A 260 -7.09 -31.91 15.64
N ASN A 261 -7.12 -32.54 14.45
CA ASN A 261 -7.21 -33.99 14.30
C ASN A 261 -6.00 -34.50 13.53
N PHE A 262 -4.81 -34.10 13.97
CA PHE A 262 -3.55 -34.43 13.31
C PHE A 262 -3.39 -35.94 13.10
N LYS A 263 -3.14 -36.34 11.85
CA LYS A 263 -2.85 -37.73 11.46
C LYS A 263 -1.41 -37.88 11.02
N ASN A 264 -1.02 -37.06 10.06
CA ASN A 264 0.31 -36.95 9.48
C ASN A 264 0.42 -35.59 8.75
N ILE A 265 1.63 -35.17 8.43
CA ILE A 265 1.93 -33.89 7.79
C ILE A 265 1.37 -33.86 6.36
N GLU A 266 1.48 -34.97 5.64
CA GLU A 266 1.02 -35.07 4.24
C GLU A 266 -0.48 -34.77 4.10
N ASP A 267 -1.33 -35.31 4.99
CA ASP A 267 -2.78 -35.07 5.01
C ASP A 267 -3.11 -33.59 5.28
N VAL A 268 -2.35 -32.93 6.17
CA VAL A 268 -2.54 -31.50 6.48
C VAL A 268 -2.20 -30.64 5.26
N LEU A 269 -1.01 -30.81 4.70
CA LEU A 269 -0.55 -30.00 3.57
C LEU A 269 -1.36 -30.23 2.30
N ASN A 270 -1.75 -31.48 2.00
CA ASN A 270 -2.61 -31.78 0.86
C ASN A 270 -3.98 -31.09 0.99
N LYS A 271 -4.57 -31.07 2.19
CA LYS A 271 -5.85 -30.37 2.44
C LYS A 271 -5.72 -28.86 2.33
N MET A 272 -4.62 -28.29 2.86
CA MET A 272 -4.33 -26.87 2.72
C MET A 272 -4.18 -26.49 1.24
N ASN A 273 -3.37 -27.22 0.47
CA ASN A 273 -3.19 -26.99 -0.96
C ASN A 273 -4.51 -27.07 -1.73
N HIS A 274 -5.37 -28.05 -1.40
CA HIS A 274 -6.64 -28.23 -2.07
C HIS A 274 -7.59 -27.04 -1.90
N ILE A 275 -7.53 -26.32 -0.78
CA ILE A 275 -8.36 -25.12 -0.56
C ILE A 275 -7.67 -23.90 -1.16
N LEU A 276 -6.40 -23.67 -0.82
CA LEU A 276 -5.65 -22.49 -1.26
C LEU A 276 -5.59 -22.37 -2.78
N GLN A 277 -5.58 -23.47 -3.54
CA GLN A 277 -5.59 -23.39 -5.01
C GLN A 277 -6.84 -22.72 -5.62
N TYR A 278 -7.96 -22.72 -4.90
CA TYR A 278 -9.21 -22.12 -5.39
C TYR A 278 -9.37 -20.68 -4.89
N ASP A 279 -8.80 -20.38 -3.72
CA ASP A 279 -8.91 -19.07 -3.08
C ASP A 279 -7.80 -18.11 -3.52
N LEU A 280 -6.66 -18.63 -4.00
CA LEU A 280 -5.54 -17.84 -4.51
C LEU A 280 -5.65 -17.54 -6.01
N ASP A 281 -5.33 -16.30 -6.37
CA ASP A 281 -5.12 -15.90 -7.75
C ASP A 281 -3.85 -16.55 -8.33
N ALA A 282 -3.77 -16.70 -9.66
CA ALA A 282 -2.67 -17.39 -10.35
C ALA A 282 -1.25 -16.82 -10.10
N GLU A 283 -1.17 -15.61 -9.55
CA GLU A 283 0.09 -14.93 -9.22
C GLU A 283 0.50 -15.09 -7.74
N LYS A 284 -0.32 -15.74 -6.91
CA LYS A 284 -0.07 -15.93 -5.48
C LYS A 284 0.16 -17.39 -5.14
N PHE A 285 1.16 -17.64 -4.30
CA PHE A 285 1.44 -18.94 -3.73
C PHE A 285 2.09 -18.77 -2.35
N MET A 286 2.11 -19.83 -1.56
CA MET A 286 2.76 -19.83 -0.25
C MET A 286 3.80 -20.95 -0.17
N THR A 287 5.03 -20.60 0.19
CA THR A 287 6.00 -21.58 0.67
C THR A 287 5.63 -21.97 2.09
N PHE A 288 5.63 -23.26 2.42
CA PHE A 288 5.25 -23.71 3.76
C PHE A 288 6.06 -24.91 4.20
N PHE A 289 6.68 -24.81 5.37
CA PHE A 289 7.37 -25.89 6.04
C PHE A 289 6.54 -26.36 7.22
N MET A 290 6.38 -27.67 7.37
CA MET A 290 5.80 -28.29 8.56
C MET A 290 6.74 -29.38 9.08
N GLY A 291 7.04 -29.31 10.37
CA GLY A 291 7.84 -30.28 11.10
C GLY A 291 7.10 -30.84 12.32
N HIS A 292 7.41 -32.09 12.67
CA HIS A 292 6.82 -32.84 13.77
C HIS A 292 7.92 -33.57 14.54
N PHE A 293 8.14 -33.15 15.78
CA PHE A 293 9.05 -33.82 16.71
C PHE A 293 8.28 -34.87 17.50
N SER A 294 8.77 -36.11 17.50
CA SER A 294 8.20 -37.19 18.30
C SER A 294 8.25 -36.87 19.80
N LYS A 295 7.36 -37.51 20.57
CA LYS A 295 7.31 -37.36 22.03
C LYS A 295 8.68 -37.53 22.69
N ASP A 296 9.52 -38.45 22.24
CA ASP A 296 10.85 -38.74 22.80
C ASP A 296 11.98 -37.91 22.14
N ARG A 297 11.65 -37.07 21.17
CA ARG A 297 12.57 -36.24 20.36
C ARG A 297 13.68 -37.00 19.67
N THR A 298 13.51 -38.31 19.43
CA THR A 298 14.50 -39.13 18.70
C THR A 298 14.23 -39.19 17.20
N LYS A 299 13.03 -38.75 16.81
CA LYS A 299 12.54 -38.72 15.44
C LYS A 299 11.96 -37.35 15.13
N PHE A 300 12.39 -36.77 14.03
CA PHE A 300 11.83 -35.56 13.45
C PHE A 300 11.28 -35.88 12.05
N VAL A 301 9.99 -35.65 11.84
CA VAL A 301 9.33 -35.83 10.54
C VAL A 301 9.02 -34.47 9.97
N TYR A 302 9.26 -34.23 8.69
CA TYR A 302 8.94 -32.96 8.08
C TYR A 302 8.46 -33.11 6.64
N SER A 303 7.79 -32.08 6.15
CA SER A 303 7.53 -31.86 4.73
C SER A 303 7.65 -30.36 4.44
N SER A 304 8.30 -30.04 3.34
CA SER A 304 8.42 -28.68 2.82
C SER A 304 7.67 -28.54 1.51
N ALA A 305 6.69 -27.65 1.49
CA ALA A 305 5.97 -27.19 0.32
C ALA A 305 6.70 -25.96 -0.28
N GLY A 306 7.82 -26.21 -0.97
CA GLY A 306 8.60 -25.18 -1.66
C GLY A 306 9.38 -24.23 -0.76
N HIS A 307 9.25 -24.35 0.56
CA HIS A 307 10.06 -23.59 1.52
C HIS A 307 11.48 -24.18 1.60
N ASP A 308 12.45 -23.37 1.98
CA ASP A 308 13.80 -23.86 2.25
C ASP A 308 13.78 -24.78 3.48
N GLY A 309 14.45 -25.92 3.39
CA GLY A 309 14.53 -26.83 4.52
C GLY A 309 15.41 -26.26 5.64
N PRO A 310 15.17 -26.65 6.90
CA PRO A 310 15.85 -26.07 8.04
C PRO A 310 17.34 -26.40 8.06
N ILE A 311 18.09 -25.51 8.70
CA ILE A 311 19.50 -25.73 9.01
C ILE A 311 19.56 -26.49 10.34
N TRP A 312 20.12 -27.71 10.31
CA TRP A 312 20.30 -28.56 11.48
C TRP A 312 21.76 -28.58 11.91
N PHE A 313 22.01 -28.05 13.11
CA PHE A 313 23.29 -28.11 13.80
C PHE A 313 23.36 -29.32 14.73
N HIS A 314 24.38 -30.16 14.53
CA HIS A 314 24.63 -31.38 15.29
C HIS A 314 25.54 -31.08 16.48
N SER A 315 25.02 -31.19 17.70
CA SER A 315 25.76 -30.81 18.92
C SER A 315 27.03 -31.66 19.14
N LYS A 316 26.95 -32.95 18.86
CA LYS A 316 28.06 -33.88 19.11
C LYS A 316 29.16 -33.82 18.08
N THR A 317 28.81 -33.63 16.81
CA THR A 317 29.78 -33.60 15.71
C THR A 317 30.23 -32.20 15.33
N GLN A 318 29.53 -31.16 15.81
CA GLN A 318 29.74 -29.77 15.45
C GLN A 318 29.61 -29.52 13.94
N LYS A 319 28.79 -30.35 13.27
CA LYS A 319 28.52 -30.26 11.84
C LYS A 319 27.14 -29.67 11.58
N ILE A 320 26.96 -29.21 10.35
CA ILE A 320 25.71 -28.62 9.88
C ILE A 320 25.21 -29.43 8.72
N THR A 321 23.91 -29.71 8.74
CA THR A 321 23.16 -30.34 7.65
C THR A 321 22.03 -29.40 7.28
N ILE A 322 21.90 -29.08 5.99
CA ILE A 322 20.73 -28.38 5.47
C ILE A 322 19.77 -29.47 4.99
N LEU A 323 18.54 -29.47 5.50
CA LEU A 323 17.52 -30.39 5.02
C LEU A 323 16.97 -29.92 3.67
N ASP A 324 16.63 -30.85 2.78
CA ASP A 324 16.14 -30.54 1.45
C ASP A 324 14.65 -30.16 1.47
N SER A 325 14.22 -29.37 0.48
CA SER A 325 12.79 -29.17 0.23
C SER A 325 12.19 -30.43 -0.40
N THR A 326 10.97 -30.82 0.00
CA THR A 326 10.39 -32.12 -0.36
C THR A 326 9.34 -32.03 -1.47
N SER A 327 8.79 -30.85 -1.74
CA SER A 327 7.76 -30.61 -2.75
C SER A 327 7.76 -29.15 -3.24
N THR A 328 6.79 -28.81 -4.09
CA THR A 328 6.56 -27.44 -4.59
C THR A 328 5.69 -26.62 -3.64
N VAL A 329 5.36 -25.38 -4.01
CA VAL A 329 4.61 -24.41 -3.18
C VAL A 329 3.13 -24.76 -3.04
N LEU A 330 2.50 -24.28 -1.95
CA LEU A 330 1.05 -24.41 -1.74
C LEU A 330 0.27 -23.46 -2.65
N GLY A 331 -0.87 -23.94 -3.13
CA GLY A 331 -1.88 -23.17 -3.85
C GLY A 331 -1.62 -22.96 -5.34
N PHE A 332 -0.51 -23.49 -5.86
CA PHE A 332 -0.13 -23.25 -7.26
C PHE A 332 -0.76 -24.23 -8.25
N MET A 333 -0.86 -25.53 -7.90
CA MET A 333 -1.35 -26.58 -8.81
C MET A 333 -2.11 -27.69 -8.07
N ASP A 334 -3.12 -28.23 -8.75
CA ASP A 334 -3.86 -29.42 -8.31
C ASP A 334 -3.05 -30.70 -8.51
N GLY A 335 -3.34 -31.72 -7.69
CA GLY A 335 -2.71 -33.05 -7.79
C GLY A 335 -1.25 -33.13 -7.32
N VAL A 336 -0.72 -32.04 -6.74
CA VAL A 336 0.58 -32.05 -6.04
C VAL A 336 0.44 -32.81 -4.72
N THR A 337 1.44 -33.62 -4.41
CA THR A 337 1.56 -34.31 -3.11
C THR A 337 2.71 -33.73 -2.28
N PHE A 338 2.56 -33.77 -0.95
CA PHE A 338 3.55 -33.28 0.00
C PHE A 338 4.08 -34.44 0.86
N PRO A 339 5.09 -35.19 0.37
CA PRO A 339 5.57 -36.39 1.05
C PRO A 339 6.32 -36.05 2.34
N GLU A 340 6.24 -36.96 3.31
CA GLU A 340 7.00 -36.87 4.56
C GLU A 340 8.44 -37.37 4.40
N THR A 341 9.36 -36.67 5.02
CA THR A 341 10.75 -37.10 5.19
C THR A 341 11.06 -37.26 6.66
N GLU A 342 11.72 -38.36 7.00
CA GLU A 342 12.04 -38.71 8.38
C GLU A 342 13.54 -38.53 8.65
N VAL A 343 13.84 -37.81 9.72
CA VAL A 343 15.17 -37.66 10.29
C VAL A 343 15.20 -38.42 11.61
N TYR A 344 16.20 -39.28 11.73
CA TYR A 344 16.42 -40.12 12.91
C TYR A 344 17.67 -39.66 13.66
N ASN A 345 17.79 -40.10 14.91
CA ASN A 345 18.99 -39.93 15.74
C ASN A 345 19.29 -38.46 16.08
N THR A 346 18.25 -37.66 16.28
CA THR A 346 18.39 -36.34 16.90
C THR A 346 18.89 -36.49 18.33
N GLU A 347 19.86 -35.66 18.71
CA GLU A 347 20.55 -35.74 20.01
C GLU A 347 20.29 -34.50 20.87
N ILE A 348 20.43 -34.66 22.19
CA ILE A 348 20.36 -33.53 23.13
C ILE A 348 21.43 -32.50 22.75
N GLY A 349 21.02 -31.23 22.72
CA GLY A 349 21.82 -30.09 22.34
C GLY A 349 21.74 -29.73 20.85
N ASP A 350 21.15 -30.57 19.99
CA ASP A 350 20.96 -30.25 18.58
C ASP A 350 20.08 -29.00 18.42
N ILE A 351 20.38 -28.20 17.39
CA ILE A 351 19.67 -26.95 17.10
C ILE A 351 19.15 -26.99 15.67
N PHE A 352 17.87 -26.70 15.50
CA PHE A 352 17.20 -26.52 14.21
C PHE A 352 16.88 -25.04 14.01
N LEU A 353 17.19 -24.53 12.83
CA LEU A 353 16.88 -23.18 12.41
C LEU A 353 15.91 -23.23 11.23
N PHE A 354 14.75 -22.63 11.43
CA PHE A 354 13.75 -22.40 10.39
C PHE A 354 13.72 -20.90 10.13
N CYS A 355 13.81 -20.50 8.87
CA CYS A 355 13.94 -19.10 8.51
C CYS A 355 13.42 -18.86 7.10
N THR A 356 12.81 -17.70 6.91
CA THR A 356 12.42 -17.21 5.60
C THR A 356 13.64 -16.64 4.89
N ASP A 357 13.56 -16.54 3.57
CA ASP A 357 14.65 -16.03 2.72
C ASP A 357 15.03 -14.59 3.06
N GLY A 358 14.10 -13.77 3.57
CA GLY A 358 14.35 -12.42 4.07
C GLY A 358 15.48 -12.33 5.10
N VAL A 359 15.80 -13.40 5.85
CA VAL A 359 16.99 -13.44 6.71
C VAL A 359 18.28 -13.42 5.89
N PHE A 360 18.36 -14.24 4.85
CA PHE A 360 19.58 -14.41 4.05
C PHE A 360 19.74 -13.33 3.01
N GLU A 361 18.64 -12.86 2.44
CA GLU A 361 18.59 -11.85 1.40
C GLU A 361 18.67 -10.41 1.93
N ALA A 362 18.58 -10.23 3.26
CA ALA A 362 18.76 -8.94 3.92
C ALA A 362 20.04 -8.25 3.42
N MET A 363 19.90 -6.99 2.96
CA MET A 363 20.98 -6.26 2.30
C MET A 363 21.56 -5.16 3.18
N ASN A 364 22.89 -4.98 3.10
CA ASN A 364 23.56 -3.82 3.66
C ASN A 364 23.64 -2.65 2.66
N SER A 365 24.19 -1.50 3.09
CA SER A 365 24.36 -0.30 2.25
C SER A 365 25.21 -0.49 0.98
N LYS A 366 25.94 -1.60 0.87
CA LYS A 366 26.75 -1.97 -0.30
C LYS A 366 26.03 -2.97 -1.22
N ASN A 367 24.77 -3.29 -0.96
CA ASN A 367 23.99 -4.35 -1.62
C ASN A 367 24.61 -5.75 -1.46
N GLU A 368 25.31 -6.01 -0.36
CA GLU A 368 25.76 -7.36 0.00
C GLU A 368 24.67 -8.04 0.84
N GLN A 369 24.36 -9.30 0.53
CA GLN A 369 23.40 -10.12 1.28
C GLN A 369 24.01 -10.62 2.60
N TYR A 370 23.16 -10.82 3.62
CA TYR A 370 23.56 -11.33 4.93
C TYR A 370 24.13 -12.76 4.84
N GLY A 371 23.48 -13.61 4.04
CA GLY A 371 23.94 -14.95 3.68
C GLY A 371 23.77 -16.02 4.77
N LYS A 372 23.72 -17.29 4.35
CA LYS A 372 23.56 -18.46 5.23
C LYS A 372 24.78 -18.69 6.12
N ASP A 373 25.99 -18.48 5.60
CA ASP A 373 27.25 -18.76 6.29
C ASP A 373 27.39 -17.94 7.58
N ARG A 374 26.96 -16.67 7.56
CA ARG A 374 27.05 -15.78 8.71
C ARG A 374 26.13 -16.22 9.85
N LEU A 375 24.91 -16.63 9.52
CA LEU A 375 23.96 -17.17 10.49
C LEU A 375 24.53 -18.44 11.14
N VAL A 376 25.06 -19.34 10.31
CA VAL A 376 25.73 -20.57 10.73
C VAL A 376 26.88 -20.29 11.70
N ASP A 377 27.77 -19.36 11.38
CA ASP A 377 28.92 -19.01 12.22
C ASP A 377 28.50 -18.49 13.60
N LEU A 378 27.39 -17.73 13.66
CA LEU A 378 26.84 -17.26 14.93
C LEU A 378 26.32 -18.41 15.79
N ILE A 379 25.63 -19.39 15.20
CA ILE A 379 25.14 -20.56 15.93
C ILE A 379 26.28 -21.39 16.50
N VAL A 380 27.30 -21.68 15.69
CA VAL A 380 28.48 -22.45 16.14
C VAL A 380 29.17 -21.72 17.29
N LYS A 381 29.28 -20.39 17.23
CA LYS A 381 29.91 -19.57 18.26
C LYS A 381 29.13 -19.56 19.58
N TRP A 382 27.80 -19.52 19.52
CA TRP A 382 26.91 -19.36 20.68
C TRP A 382 26.14 -20.64 21.04
N GLN A 383 26.56 -21.79 20.54
CA GLN A 383 25.87 -23.07 20.68
C GLN A 383 25.59 -23.52 22.12
N LEU A 384 26.28 -22.98 23.12
CA LEU A 384 26.10 -23.31 24.54
C LEU A 384 25.08 -22.41 25.25
N SER A 385 24.61 -21.35 24.59
CA SER A 385 23.60 -20.43 25.10
C SER A 385 22.19 -20.95 24.84
N ASP A 386 21.21 -20.51 25.62
CA ASP A 386 19.80 -20.82 25.38
C ASP A 386 19.31 -20.21 24.04
N THR A 387 18.18 -20.73 23.53
CA THR A 387 17.64 -20.28 22.24
C THR A 387 17.25 -18.80 22.22
N SER A 388 16.83 -18.22 23.35
CA SER A 388 16.48 -16.80 23.42
C SER A 388 17.71 -15.93 23.22
N THR A 389 18.80 -16.23 23.92
CA THR A 389 20.08 -15.54 23.80
C THR A 389 20.62 -15.62 22.36
N ILE A 390 20.59 -16.80 21.74
CA ILE A 390 21.03 -16.97 20.35
C ILE A 390 20.16 -16.11 19.41
N SER A 391 18.84 -16.15 19.57
CA SER A 391 17.91 -15.36 18.77
C SER A 391 18.14 -13.85 18.92
N ASP A 392 18.39 -13.36 20.13
CA ASP A 392 18.71 -11.95 20.39
C ASP A 392 19.99 -11.52 19.66
N ILE A 393 21.03 -12.36 19.71
CA ILE A 393 22.32 -12.10 19.05
C ILE A 393 22.15 -12.05 17.53
N VAL A 394 21.39 -12.98 16.94
CA VAL A 394 21.13 -12.99 15.50
C VAL A 394 20.39 -11.72 15.09
N LYS A 395 19.37 -11.33 15.87
CA LYS A 395 18.59 -10.11 15.61
C LYS A 395 19.45 -8.84 15.69
N GLU A 396 20.36 -8.76 16.65
CA GLU A 396 21.29 -7.63 16.80
C GLU A 396 22.32 -7.59 15.66
N ASP A 397 22.91 -8.73 15.30
CA ASP A 397 23.88 -8.80 14.21
C ASP A 397 23.25 -8.47 12.85
N LEU A 398 22.03 -8.93 12.58
CA LEU A 398 21.26 -8.58 11.39
C LEU A 398 21.02 -7.06 11.32
N LYS A 399 20.60 -6.45 12.44
CA LYS A 399 20.39 -5.00 12.52
C LYS A 399 21.67 -4.22 12.29
N LEU A 400 22.80 -4.66 12.86
CA LEU A 400 24.11 -4.03 12.66
C LEU A 400 24.59 -4.17 11.20
N PHE A 401 24.31 -5.31 10.55
CA PHE A 401 24.66 -5.55 9.16
C PHE A 401 23.87 -4.65 8.19
N CYS A 402 22.54 -4.61 8.33
CA CYS A 402 21.67 -3.82 7.46
C CYS A 402 21.85 -2.30 7.69
N GLY A 403 22.12 -1.89 8.93
CA GLY A 403 22.26 -0.48 9.30
C GLY A 403 20.95 0.28 9.12
N ASN A 404 20.94 1.26 8.20
CA ASN A 404 19.76 2.07 7.87
C ASN A 404 19.02 1.58 6.62
N VAL A 405 19.42 0.45 6.03
CA VAL A 405 18.72 -0.12 4.87
C VAL A 405 17.41 -0.75 5.35
N VAL A 406 16.31 -0.33 4.73
CA VAL A 406 14.97 -0.88 5.00
C VAL A 406 14.90 -2.29 4.41
N ALA A 407 14.30 -3.22 5.17
CA ALA A 407 14.07 -4.58 4.71
C ALA A 407 13.18 -4.57 3.45
N ARG A 408 13.52 -5.41 2.47
CA ARG A 408 12.74 -5.55 1.23
C ARG A 408 11.68 -6.65 1.30
N ASP A 409 11.82 -7.52 2.29
CA ASP A 409 10.94 -8.64 2.53
C ASP A 409 10.81 -8.91 4.03
N ASP A 410 9.81 -9.71 4.39
CA ASP A 410 9.59 -10.12 5.76
C ASP A 410 10.72 -11.04 6.25
N ILE A 411 11.02 -10.95 7.55
CA ILE A 411 12.12 -11.69 8.15
C ILE A 411 11.59 -12.51 9.32
N THR A 412 11.61 -13.82 9.16
CA THR A 412 11.20 -14.76 10.20
C THR A 412 12.33 -15.70 10.56
N LEU A 413 12.52 -15.91 11.87
CA LEU A 413 13.45 -16.90 12.42
C LEU A 413 12.77 -17.66 13.55
N VAL A 414 12.84 -18.98 13.49
CA VAL A 414 12.46 -19.89 14.56
C VAL A 414 13.65 -20.80 14.87
N LEU A 415 14.06 -20.81 16.14
CA LEU A 415 15.13 -21.63 16.68
C LEU A 415 14.53 -22.69 17.58
N VAL A 416 14.94 -23.95 17.38
CA VAL A 416 14.54 -25.06 18.25
C VAL A 416 15.77 -25.82 18.72
N ARG A 417 15.90 -25.99 20.03
CA ARG A 417 16.96 -26.80 20.66
C ARG A 417 16.34 -27.98 21.39
N ILE A 418 16.97 -29.15 21.24
CA ILE A 418 16.64 -30.34 22.05
C ILE A 418 17.38 -30.26 23.39
N VAL A 419 16.68 -30.36 24.52
CA VAL A 419 17.25 -30.24 25.88
C VAL A 419 17.09 -31.49 26.75
#